data_AF-A0A9E3QVZ0-F1
#
_entry.id   AF-A0A9E3QVZ0-F1
#
_cell.length_a   1.000
_cell.length_b   1.000
_cell.length_c   1.000
_cell.angle_alpha   90.00
_cell.angle_beta   90.00
_cell.angle_gamma   90.00
#
_symmetry.space_group_name_H-M   'P 1'
#
loop_
_entity.id
_entity.type
_entity.pdbx_description
1 polymer ?
#
loop_
_entity_poly.entity_id
_entity_poly.type
_entity_poly.pdbx_seq_one_letter_code
_entity_poly.pdbx_strand_id
1 'polypeptide(L)'
;AAPRARRPPPPRRGGRGGHAAAAGLKVPVAAFPAFAERFDRHCRDVLAPEQLRKELLIDAEVRLEQLALRVVEAIEALEPYGLGNPRPVLVASNLRVVGEPRAVGERKNHLQLRLAQGNVLLKGIAWNLAERGRVLAPGTLCSVAFQPAINEWNGRREVQLEIKDFRVETEDRHAQTA
;
A
#
# COMPACT_ATOMS: atom_id res chain seq x y z
N ALA A 1 18.11 13.95 -69.27
CA ALA A 1 17.29 14.38 -68.12
C ALA A 1 17.87 13.76 -66.85
N ALA A 2 18.45 14.56 -65.96
CA ALA A 2 19.05 14.05 -64.72
C ALA A 2 17.96 13.61 -63.72
N PRO A 3 18.12 12.49 -63.01
CA PRO A 3 17.13 12.03 -62.04
C PRO A 3 17.13 12.96 -60.82
N ARG A 4 15.97 13.57 -60.53
CA ARG A 4 15.77 14.39 -59.33
C ARG A 4 15.89 13.51 -58.10
N ALA A 5 16.96 13.71 -57.31
CA ALA A 5 17.12 13.09 -56.01
C ALA A 5 15.93 13.46 -55.10
N ARG A 6 15.24 12.45 -54.57
CA ARG A 6 14.15 12.65 -53.60
C ARG A 6 14.76 13.21 -52.31
N ARG A 7 14.27 14.36 -51.84
CA ARG A 7 14.62 14.89 -50.52
C ARG A 7 14.26 13.85 -49.45
N PRO A 8 15.12 13.64 -48.42
CA PRO A 8 14.77 12.79 -47.30
C PRO A 8 13.55 13.38 -46.57
N PRO A 9 12.65 12.53 -46.04
CA PRO A 9 11.49 12.99 -45.29
C PRO A 9 11.95 13.81 -44.06
N PRO A 10 11.21 14.85 -43.66
CA PRO A 10 11.54 15.62 -42.47
C PRO A 10 11.58 14.70 -41.24
N PRO A 11 12.45 14.97 -40.25
CA PRO A 11 12.49 14.17 -39.03
C PRO A 11 11.10 14.17 -38.39
N ARG A 12 10.56 12.97 -38.13
CA ARG A 12 9.26 12.81 -37.47
C ARG A 12 9.31 13.56 -36.15
N ARG A 13 8.47 14.59 -35.99
CA ARG A 13 8.32 15.32 -34.72
C ARG A 13 8.11 14.30 -33.61
N GLY A 14 9.00 14.28 -32.62
CA GLY A 14 8.94 13.36 -31.49
C GLY A 14 7.59 13.51 -30.79
N GLY A 15 6.76 12.47 -30.87
CA GLY A 15 5.46 12.46 -30.21
C GLY A 15 5.63 12.55 -28.70
N ARG A 16 4.83 13.40 -28.06
CA ARG A 16 4.73 13.57 -26.61
C ARG A 16 3.25 13.75 -26.25
N GLY A 17 2.79 13.10 -25.19
CA GLY A 17 1.41 13.20 -24.70
C GLY A 17 1.24 12.46 -23.39
N GLY A 18 0.21 12.80 -22.62
CA GLY A 18 -0.02 12.20 -21.31
C GLY A 18 -1.08 12.92 -20.49
N HIS A 19 -1.33 12.39 -19.31
CA HIS A 19 -2.12 12.95 -18.22
C HIS A 19 -1.25 13.09 -16.97
N ALA A 20 -1.79 13.72 -15.92
CA ALA A 20 -1.04 14.00 -14.68
C ALA A 20 -0.32 12.77 -14.09
N ALA A 21 -0.91 11.58 -14.18
CA ALA A 21 -0.35 10.34 -13.63
C ALA A 21 0.46 9.49 -14.63
N ALA A 22 0.44 9.81 -15.94
CA ALA A 22 1.12 9.00 -16.95
C ALA A 22 1.40 9.79 -18.22
N ALA A 23 2.64 9.77 -18.70
CA ALA A 23 3.03 10.40 -19.96
C ALA A 23 3.93 9.49 -20.80
N GLY A 24 3.82 9.63 -22.12
CA GLY A 24 4.65 8.95 -23.11
C GLY A 24 5.34 9.95 -24.02
N LEU A 25 6.63 9.70 -24.31
CA LEU A 25 7.41 10.50 -25.25
C LEU A 25 8.37 9.65 -26.08
N LYS A 26 8.75 10.18 -27.25
CA LYS A 26 9.80 9.62 -28.10
C LYS A 26 11.05 10.48 -28.03
N VAL A 27 12.17 9.87 -27.67
CA VAL A 27 13.50 10.50 -27.62
C VAL A 27 14.47 9.71 -28.49
N PRO A 28 15.26 10.33 -29.37
CA PRO A 28 16.33 9.65 -30.07
C PRO A 28 17.31 9.01 -29.08
N VAL A 29 17.74 7.77 -29.33
CA VAL A 29 18.61 7.01 -28.40
C VAL A 29 19.87 7.81 -28.02
N ALA A 30 20.50 8.46 -29.00
CA ALA A 30 21.68 9.30 -28.77
C ALA A 30 21.42 10.51 -27.83
N ALA A 31 20.17 10.97 -27.71
CA ALA A 31 19.80 12.10 -26.85
C ALA A 31 19.27 11.65 -25.48
N PHE A 32 19.10 10.33 -25.25
CA PHE A 32 18.54 9.80 -24.00
C PHE A 32 19.38 10.18 -22.77
N PRO A 33 20.73 10.09 -22.78
CA PRO A 33 21.53 10.46 -21.60
C PRO A 33 21.30 11.90 -21.16
N ALA A 34 21.33 12.84 -22.12
CA ALA A 34 21.09 14.26 -21.85
C ALA A 34 19.63 14.54 -21.41
N PHE A 35 18.67 13.79 -21.93
CA PHE A 35 17.28 13.87 -21.47
C PHE A 35 17.13 13.39 -20.03
N ALA A 36 17.69 12.23 -19.70
CA ALA A 36 17.59 11.63 -18.37
C ALA A 36 18.19 12.54 -17.29
N GLU A 37 19.37 13.13 -17.55
CA GLU A 37 20.01 14.06 -16.62
C GLU A 37 19.16 15.32 -16.40
N ARG A 38 18.61 15.90 -17.48
CA ARG A 38 17.74 17.08 -17.39
C ARG A 38 16.43 16.78 -16.67
N PHE A 39 15.86 15.60 -16.91
CA PHE A 39 14.63 15.15 -16.27
C PHE A 39 14.85 14.91 -14.77
N ASP A 40 15.92 14.21 -14.39
CA ASP A 40 16.26 13.97 -12.98
C ASP A 40 16.48 15.29 -12.22
N ARG A 41 17.24 16.23 -12.80
CA ARG A 41 17.42 17.56 -12.22
C ARG A 41 16.10 18.29 -12.04
N HIS A 42 15.25 18.30 -13.07
CA HIS A 42 13.94 18.93 -12.98
C HIS A 42 13.07 18.28 -11.88
N CYS A 43 13.05 16.95 -11.79
CA CYS A 43 12.34 16.22 -10.73
C CYS A 43 12.83 16.62 -9.34
N ARG A 44 14.14 16.76 -9.13
CA ARG A 44 14.71 17.21 -7.85
C ARG A 44 14.30 18.65 -7.50
N ASP A 45 14.15 19.50 -8.50
CA ASP A 45 13.76 20.90 -8.29
C ASP A 45 12.27 21.06 -7.93
N VAL A 46 11.41 20.14 -8.39
CA VAL A 46 9.94 20.28 -8.26
C VAL A 46 9.30 19.32 -7.25
N LEU A 47 9.96 18.22 -6.87
CA LEU A 47 9.42 17.24 -5.93
C LEU A 47 9.92 17.54 -4.51
N ALA A 48 8.99 17.72 -3.59
CA ALA A 48 9.28 17.78 -2.17
C ALA A 48 9.62 16.36 -1.63
N PRO A 49 10.51 16.23 -0.63
CA PRO A 49 10.83 14.94 -0.02
C PRO A 49 9.61 14.15 0.48
N GLU A 50 8.55 14.84 0.89
CA GLU A 50 7.30 14.25 1.36
C GLU A 50 6.56 13.54 0.22
N GLN A 51 6.58 14.10 -0.99
CA GLN A 51 5.97 13.50 -2.19
C GLN A 51 6.69 12.24 -2.67
N LEU A 52 7.90 11.99 -2.16
CA LEU A 52 8.68 10.78 -2.43
C LEU A 52 8.41 9.67 -1.41
N ARG A 53 7.59 9.93 -0.39
CA ARG A 53 7.23 8.93 0.62
C ARG A 53 5.98 8.19 0.19
N LYS A 54 5.97 6.88 0.48
CA LYS A 54 4.76 6.09 0.32
C LYS A 54 3.78 6.50 1.41
N GLU A 55 2.65 7.07 1.00
CA GLU A 55 1.55 7.41 1.89
C GLU A 55 0.55 6.26 1.98
N LEU A 56 0.03 6.04 3.19
CA LEU A 56 -1.12 5.18 3.43
C LEU A 56 -2.20 6.05 4.06
N LEU A 57 -3.25 6.33 3.29
CA LEU A 57 -4.41 7.08 3.77
C LEU A 57 -5.25 6.18 4.67
N ILE A 58 -5.59 6.68 5.85
CA ILE A 58 -6.42 5.99 6.84
C ILE A 58 -7.78 6.68 6.86
N ASP A 59 -8.84 5.92 6.62
CA ASP A 59 -10.22 6.44 6.55
C ASP A 59 -10.83 6.62 7.94
N ALA A 60 -10.54 5.70 8.87
CA ALA A 60 -11.00 5.81 10.25
C ALA A 60 -10.17 4.95 11.22
N GLU A 61 -10.10 5.41 12.48
CA GLU A 61 -9.68 4.58 13.61
C GLU A 61 -10.87 3.81 14.19
N VAL A 62 -10.68 2.52 14.45
CA VAL A 62 -11.71 1.62 14.97
C VAL A 62 -11.15 0.71 16.06
N ARG A 63 -12.06 0.23 16.91
CA ARG A 63 -11.82 -0.88 17.83
C ARG A 63 -12.23 -2.19 17.17
N LEU A 64 -11.52 -3.29 17.47
CA LEU A 64 -11.82 -4.61 16.91
C LEU A 64 -13.24 -5.08 17.25
N GLU A 65 -13.78 -4.66 18.40
CA GLU A 65 -15.17 -4.95 18.81
C GLU A 65 -16.24 -4.32 17.90
N GLN A 66 -15.89 -3.28 17.14
CA GLN A 66 -16.78 -2.65 16.16
C GLN A 66 -16.84 -3.42 14.84
N LEU A 67 -15.89 -4.33 14.59
CA LEU A 67 -15.80 -5.13 13.36
C LEU A 67 -16.66 -6.40 13.45
N ALA A 68 -17.93 -6.25 13.80
CA ALA A 68 -18.90 -7.35 13.70
C ALA A 68 -19.10 -7.74 12.24
N LEU A 69 -19.45 -9.02 11.98
CA LEU A 69 -19.65 -9.54 10.62
C LEU A 69 -20.55 -8.64 9.76
N ARG A 70 -21.70 -8.22 10.31
CA ARG A 70 -22.65 -7.30 9.66
C ARG A 70 -22.06 -5.96 9.24
N VAL A 71 -21.09 -5.44 10.00
CA VAL A 71 -20.42 -4.16 9.68
C VAL A 71 -19.48 -4.37 8.51
N VAL A 72 -18.74 -5.46 8.51
CA VAL A 72 -17.86 -5.80 7.39
C VAL A 72 -18.68 -6.10 6.13
N GLU A 73 -19.81 -6.80 6.24
CA GLU A 73 -20.74 -7.01 5.11
C GLU A 73 -21.25 -5.69 4.53
N ALA A 74 -21.58 -4.71 5.39
CA ALA A 74 -22.01 -3.39 4.93
C ALA A 74 -20.87 -2.62 4.23
N ILE A 75 -19.62 -2.80 4.67
CA ILE A 75 -18.45 -2.25 3.97
C ILE A 75 -18.30 -2.94 2.62
N GLU A 76 -18.30 -4.27 2.56
CA GLU A 76 -18.20 -5.04 1.31
C GLU A 76 -19.28 -4.64 0.29
N ALA A 77 -20.48 -4.28 0.74
CA ALA A 77 -21.57 -3.80 -0.11
C ALA A 77 -21.33 -2.42 -0.78
N LEU A 78 -20.25 -1.71 -0.43
CA LEU A 78 -19.84 -0.46 -1.10
C LEU A 78 -19.13 -0.69 -2.45
N GLU A 79 -19.01 -1.96 -2.87
CA GLU A 79 -18.55 -2.31 -4.21
C GLU A 79 -19.38 -1.66 -5.33
N PRO A 80 -18.78 -1.40 -6.51
CA PRO A 80 -17.46 -1.82 -6.94
C PRO A 80 -16.32 -0.94 -6.41
N TYR A 81 -15.23 -1.58 -5.98
CA TYR A 81 -14.00 -0.89 -5.60
C TYR A 81 -13.09 -0.63 -6.81
N GLY A 82 -12.35 0.48 -6.77
CA GLY A 82 -11.44 0.89 -7.83
C GLY A 82 -10.75 2.21 -7.54
N LEU A 83 -10.15 2.84 -8.55
CA LEU A 83 -9.38 4.08 -8.39
C LEU A 83 -10.21 5.23 -7.77
N GLY A 84 -11.48 5.34 -8.15
CA GLY A 84 -12.40 6.38 -7.63
C GLY A 84 -13.17 5.98 -6.37
N ASN A 85 -13.07 4.72 -5.96
CA ASN A 85 -13.72 4.18 -4.76
C ASN A 85 -12.79 3.11 -4.16
N PRO A 86 -11.67 3.51 -3.52
CA PRO A 86 -10.75 2.54 -2.93
C PRO A 86 -11.43 1.82 -1.77
N ARG A 87 -11.03 0.57 -1.50
CA ARG A 87 -11.45 -0.12 -0.28
C ARG A 87 -10.97 0.67 0.95
N PRO A 88 -11.85 0.91 1.94
CA PRO A 88 -11.49 1.70 3.10
C PRO A 88 -10.38 1.01 3.90
N VAL A 89 -9.35 1.76 4.24
CA VAL A 89 -8.25 1.37 5.12
C VAL A 89 -8.54 1.91 6.51
N LEU A 90 -8.76 1.00 7.45
CA LEU A 90 -9.00 1.32 8.85
C LEU A 90 -7.72 1.14 9.66
N VAL A 91 -7.62 1.82 10.79
CA VAL A 91 -6.54 1.59 11.76
C VAL A 91 -7.12 1.15 13.10
N ALA A 92 -6.44 0.23 13.77
CA ALA A 92 -6.71 -0.08 15.18
C ALA A 92 -5.39 -0.07 15.95
N SER A 93 -5.38 0.67 17.06
CA SER A 93 -4.21 0.86 17.92
C SER A 93 -4.26 0.03 19.20
N ASN A 94 -3.11 -0.09 19.87
CA ASN A 94 -2.96 -0.87 21.11
C ASN A 94 -3.40 -2.34 20.97
N LEU A 95 -3.12 -2.93 19.81
CA LEU A 95 -3.37 -4.34 19.56
C LEU A 95 -2.24 -5.16 20.14
N ARG A 96 -2.59 -6.25 20.82
CA ARG A 96 -1.62 -7.23 21.31
C ARG A 96 -1.49 -8.39 20.34
N VAL A 97 -0.27 -8.71 19.93
CA VAL A 97 0.01 -9.92 19.16
C VAL A 97 -0.18 -11.15 20.05
N VAL A 98 -1.00 -12.11 19.62
CA VAL A 98 -1.29 -13.34 20.39
C VAL A 98 -0.81 -14.56 19.64
N GLY A 99 0.05 -15.34 20.31
CA GLY A 99 0.72 -16.49 19.72
C GLY A 99 1.77 -16.09 18.67
N GLU A 100 2.52 -17.07 18.19
CA GLU A 100 3.59 -16.84 17.22
C GLU A 100 3.04 -16.48 15.84
N PRO A 101 3.41 -15.32 15.26
CA PRO A 101 3.15 -15.06 13.86
C PRO A 101 3.82 -16.09 12.96
N ARG A 102 3.18 -16.37 11.83
CA ARG A 102 3.62 -17.41 10.89
C ARG A 102 3.85 -16.81 9.53
N ALA A 103 4.98 -17.16 8.93
CA ALA A 103 5.20 -16.96 7.52
C ALA A 103 4.41 -18.02 6.72
N VAL A 104 3.57 -17.58 5.79
CA VAL A 104 2.65 -18.44 5.01
C VAL A 104 2.79 -18.16 3.51
N GLY A 105 2.17 -19.02 2.70
CA GLY A 105 2.32 -19.04 1.24
C GLY A 105 3.50 -19.88 0.79
N GLU A 106 3.55 -20.22 -0.51
CA GLU A 106 4.59 -21.07 -1.10
C GLU A 106 6.00 -20.52 -0.86
N ARG A 107 6.16 -19.19 -0.99
CA ARG A 107 7.43 -18.49 -0.77
C ARG A 107 7.64 -18.01 0.67
N LYS A 108 6.73 -18.31 1.60
CA LYS A 108 6.76 -17.86 3.00
C LYS A 108 6.98 -16.34 3.15
N ASN A 109 6.44 -15.56 2.23
CA ASN A 109 6.56 -14.11 2.17
C ASN A 109 5.37 -13.37 2.81
N HIS A 110 4.29 -14.08 3.13
CA HIS A 110 3.10 -13.50 3.74
C HIS A 110 3.10 -13.74 5.25
N LEU A 111 2.58 -12.79 6.02
CA LEU A 111 2.52 -12.87 7.48
C LEU A 111 1.09 -13.17 7.92
N GLN A 112 0.89 -14.26 8.65
CA GLN A 112 -0.34 -14.54 9.37
C GLN A 112 -0.11 -14.35 10.87
N LEU A 113 -1.00 -13.63 11.54
CA LEU A 113 -0.95 -13.41 12.99
C LEU A 113 -2.34 -13.33 13.59
N ARG A 114 -2.42 -13.29 14.92
CA ARG A 114 -3.66 -13.00 15.65
C ARG A 114 -3.45 -11.76 16.50
N LEU A 115 -4.43 -10.87 16.47
CA LEU A 115 -4.39 -9.57 17.13
C LEU A 115 -5.55 -9.48 18.11
N ALA A 116 -5.23 -9.16 19.36
CA ALA A 116 -6.19 -8.99 20.43
C ALA A 116 -6.37 -7.52 20.81
N GLN A 117 -7.61 -7.14 21.08
CA GLN A 117 -7.96 -5.86 21.69
C GLN A 117 -9.13 -6.09 22.64
N GLY A 118 -8.92 -5.89 23.95
CA GLY A 118 -9.88 -6.31 24.97
C GLY A 118 -10.18 -7.81 24.89
N ASN A 119 -11.46 -8.16 24.78
CA ASN A 119 -11.93 -9.55 24.68
C ASN A 119 -12.04 -10.07 23.24
N VAL A 120 -11.68 -9.26 22.25
CA VAL A 120 -11.79 -9.60 20.83
C VAL A 120 -10.45 -10.06 20.30
N LEU A 121 -10.47 -11.17 19.55
CA LEU A 121 -9.31 -11.76 18.89
C LEU A 121 -9.64 -11.97 17.42
N LEU A 122 -8.92 -11.31 16.52
CA LEU A 122 -9.11 -11.46 15.07
C LEU A 122 -7.84 -11.96 14.40
N LYS A 123 -8.02 -12.70 13.29
CA LYS A 123 -6.94 -13.14 12.43
C LYS A 123 -6.52 -12.00 11.50
N GLY A 124 -5.22 -11.79 11.38
CA GLY A 124 -4.61 -10.90 10.39
C GLY A 124 -3.86 -11.67 9.31
N ILE A 125 -3.92 -11.20 8.07
CA ILE A 125 -3.05 -11.62 6.97
C ILE A 125 -2.40 -10.38 6.36
N ALA A 126 -1.09 -10.41 6.16
CA ALA A 126 -0.33 -9.30 5.61
C ALA A 126 0.51 -9.79 4.42
N TRP A 127 0.26 -9.26 3.24
CA TRP A 127 0.91 -9.69 2.01
C TRP A 127 2.31 -9.08 1.91
N ASN A 128 3.33 -9.93 1.68
CA ASN A 128 4.74 -9.53 1.52
C ASN A 128 5.36 -8.84 2.75
N LEU A 129 4.82 -9.10 3.94
CA LEU A 129 5.29 -8.50 5.20
C LEU A 129 5.90 -9.53 6.17
N ALA A 130 6.17 -10.78 5.74
CA ALA A 130 6.76 -11.79 6.62
C ALA A 130 8.11 -11.36 7.23
N GLU A 131 9.01 -10.78 6.42
CA GLU A 131 10.32 -10.31 6.87
C GLU A 131 10.19 -9.16 7.88
N ARG A 132 9.40 -8.13 7.55
CA ARG A 132 9.14 -7.00 8.46
C ARG A 132 8.45 -7.46 9.74
N GLY A 133 7.56 -8.45 9.64
CA GLY A 133 6.77 -9.01 10.73
C GLY A 133 7.57 -9.74 11.80
N ARG A 134 8.87 -10.01 11.60
CA ARG A 134 9.72 -10.69 12.60
C ARG A 134 9.82 -9.95 13.93
N VAL A 135 9.59 -8.64 13.94
CA VAL A 135 9.59 -7.83 15.16
C VAL A 135 8.31 -8.02 16.00
N LEU A 136 7.27 -8.63 15.44
CA LEU A 136 5.97 -8.82 16.10
C LEU A 136 5.96 -10.11 16.95
N ALA A 137 6.75 -10.17 18.01
CA ALA A 137 6.72 -11.32 18.91
C ALA A 137 5.38 -11.42 19.68
N PRO A 138 4.98 -12.60 20.20
CA PRO A 138 3.84 -12.71 21.10
C PRO A 138 3.93 -11.70 22.26
N GLY A 139 2.84 -11.00 22.54
CA GLY A 139 2.78 -9.96 23.56
C GLY A 139 3.13 -8.55 23.07
N THR A 140 3.73 -8.40 21.88
CA THR A 140 4.04 -7.08 21.28
C THR A 140 2.78 -6.24 21.15
N LEU A 141 2.89 -4.96 21.52
CA LEU A 141 1.87 -3.95 21.27
C LEU A 141 2.12 -3.27 19.94
N CYS A 142 1.07 -3.11 19.14
CA CYS A 142 1.17 -2.52 17.82
C CYS A 142 -0.11 -1.78 17.41
N SER A 143 0.04 -0.86 16.48
CA SER A 143 -1.05 -0.32 15.67
C SER A 143 -1.02 -0.94 14.29
N VAL A 144 -2.18 -1.27 13.73
CA VAL A 144 -2.28 -1.97 12.45
C VAL A 144 -3.26 -1.25 11.55
N ALA A 145 -2.81 -0.94 10.32
CA ALA A 145 -3.66 -0.44 9.26
C ALA A 145 -4.08 -1.61 8.36
N PHE A 146 -5.38 -1.78 8.13
CA PHE A 146 -5.95 -2.95 7.47
C PHE A 146 -7.22 -2.62 6.69
N GLN A 147 -7.55 -3.50 5.74
CA GLN A 147 -8.88 -3.58 5.15
C GLN A 147 -9.63 -4.74 5.81
N PRO A 148 -10.82 -4.51 6.39
CA PRO A 148 -11.62 -5.61 6.91
C PRO A 148 -12.15 -6.45 5.74
N ALA A 149 -12.12 -7.77 5.90
CA ALA A 149 -12.60 -8.71 4.90
C ALA A 149 -13.33 -9.87 5.58
N ILE A 150 -14.20 -10.55 4.83
CA ILE A 150 -14.87 -11.78 5.28
C ILE A 150 -14.14 -12.96 4.66
N ASN A 151 -13.55 -13.79 5.51
CA ASN A 151 -12.97 -15.05 5.09
C ASN A 151 -14.01 -16.16 5.27
N GLU A 152 -14.38 -16.82 4.17
CA GLU A 152 -15.28 -17.96 4.16
C GLU A 152 -14.50 -19.25 3.91
N TRP A 153 -14.48 -20.13 4.89
CA TRP A 153 -13.80 -21.43 4.78
C TRP A 153 -14.64 -22.53 5.44
N ASN A 154 -14.89 -23.61 4.70
CA ASN A 154 -15.65 -24.77 5.18
C ASN A 154 -17.02 -24.38 5.78
N GLY A 155 -17.74 -23.45 5.14
CA GLY A 155 -19.04 -22.94 5.58
C GLY A 155 -19.00 -22.01 6.79
N ARG A 156 -17.82 -21.67 7.31
CA ARG A 156 -17.65 -20.68 8.38
C ARG A 156 -17.19 -19.35 7.80
N ARG A 157 -17.92 -18.29 8.15
CA ARG A 157 -17.61 -16.91 7.77
C ARG A 157 -17.07 -16.18 8.99
N GLU A 158 -15.84 -15.69 8.87
CA GLU A 158 -15.15 -15.00 9.96
C GLU A 158 -14.57 -13.68 9.44
N VAL A 159 -14.56 -12.67 10.32
CA VAL A 159 -13.88 -11.40 10.03
C VAL A 159 -12.37 -11.61 10.06
N GLN A 160 -11.69 -11.14 9.03
CA GLN A 160 -10.25 -11.16 8.90
C GLN A 160 -9.73 -9.74 8.60
N LEU A 161 -8.56 -9.42 9.13
CA LEU A 161 -7.87 -8.17 8.86
C LEU A 161 -6.87 -8.39 7.72
N GLU A 162 -7.08 -7.76 6.57
CA GLU A 162 -6.05 -7.67 5.52
C GLU A 162 -5.12 -6.49 5.79
N ILE A 163 -3.98 -6.79 6.40
CA ILE A 163 -3.05 -5.81 6.90
C ILE A 163 -2.26 -5.19 5.74
N LYS A 164 -2.30 -3.86 5.67
CA LYS A 164 -1.51 -3.05 4.71
C LYS A 164 -0.20 -2.59 5.32
N ASP A 165 -0.22 -2.23 6.60
CA ASP A 165 0.98 -1.87 7.35
C ASP A 165 0.76 -2.00 8.87
N PHE A 166 1.85 -1.97 9.62
CA PHE A 166 1.80 -1.98 11.08
C PHE A 166 2.93 -1.14 11.66
N ARG A 167 2.73 -0.67 12.89
CA ARG A 167 3.71 0.03 13.70
C ARG A 167 3.79 -0.65 15.07
N VAL A 168 4.99 -1.00 15.51
CA VAL A 168 5.20 -1.47 16.89
C VAL A 168 5.13 -0.24 17.79
N GLU A 169 4.37 -0.34 18.87
CA GLU A 169 4.38 0.67 19.92
C GLU A 169 5.62 0.42 20.77
N THR A 170 6.63 1.28 20.64
CA THR A 170 7.73 1.36 21.59
C THR A 170 7.23 2.02 22.87
N GLU A 171 7.67 1.56 24.04
CA GLU A 171 7.38 2.23 25.32
C GLU A 171 8.00 3.64 25.33
N ASP A 172 7.36 4.62 24.72
CA ASP A 172 7.58 6.02 25.10
C ASP A 172 6.78 6.26 26.38
N ARG A 173 7.41 5.90 27.50
CA ARG A 173 7.00 6.38 28.82
C ARG A 173 6.96 7.91 28.77
N HIS A 174 5.78 8.49 29.00
CA HIS A 174 5.58 9.76 29.70
C HIS A 174 6.75 10.77 29.58
N ALA A 175 6.78 11.57 28.51
CA ALA A 175 7.43 12.88 28.52
C ALA A 175 6.98 13.68 27.28
N GLN A 176 5.87 14.40 27.40
CA GLN A 176 5.83 15.87 27.23
C GLN A 176 4.37 16.33 27.48
N THR A 177 4.02 16.47 28.75
CA THR A 177 3.06 17.49 29.17
C THR A 177 3.89 18.49 29.95
N ALA A 178 4.26 19.59 29.30
CA ALA A 178 4.68 20.86 29.88
C ALA A 178 4.56 21.91 28.77
#